data_AF-A0A3Q2HYF7-F1
#
_entry.id   AF-A0A3Q2HYF7-F1
#
_cell.length_a   1.000
_cell.length_b   1.000
_cell.length_c   1.000
_cell.angle_alpha   90.00
_cell.angle_beta   90.00
_cell.angle_gamma   90.00
#
_symmetry.space_group_name_H-M   'P 1'
#
loop_
_entity.id
_entity.type
_entity.pdbx_description
1 polymer ?
#
loop_
_entity_poly.entity_id
_entity_poly.type
_entity_poly.pdbx_seq_one_letter_code
_entity_poly.pdbx_strand_id
1 'polypeptide(L)'
;MADGASLEARLCSEQYGSGAARGCCAAVDGSLQWEAWGWRWWGFSGAFTAKPEGPDGGGEGAPATASAPLSRLLALFLPQGFPDSVSPDYLPYQLWDSVQAFASSLSGSLATHAVLLGLGVGDAKASVSAATATWLVKDSTGMLGRIIFAWWKGSKLDCNAKHWRLFADILNDVAMFLEIMAPVYPICFTMIVCISNLAKCIVSVAGGATRAALTMHQARRNNMADVSAKDSSQETLVNLAGLLVSLLMLPLVSGCPSFSLGCFFLFTALHIYANYRAVRALVIETLNEGRLWLVLKHFLQRGEVLGPTSANRMEPLWTGFWPSVSLSLGVPLHRLISSVSELQQLVEGHQEPYLLRWNQSQNQVQVVLSQMAGPETVLRAATHGLVLGALRRDGPLPRELEELRNRVQAGLAKESWVIVRETHHVLDKLFPKFLKGSAQSLLPQGPGSTPMTSPQDCRMPVGRLRSTS
;
A
#
# COMPACT_ATOMS: atom_id res chain seq x y z
N MET A 1 32.58 -37.44 -36.87
CA MET A 1 32.51 -35.97 -36.88
C MET A 1 31.70 -35.57 -35.67
N ALA A 2 32.36 -34.92 -34.72
CA ALA A 2 31.79 -34.48 -33.47
C ALA A 2 31.09 -33.14 -33.70
N ASP A 3 29.77 -33.08 -33.52
CA ASP A 3 29.07 -31.81 -33.28
C ASP A 3 29.07 -31.56 -31.78
N GLY A 4 30.15 -30.94 -31.32
CA GLY A 4 30.22 -30.30 -30.02
C GLY A 4 29.36 -29.04 -30.03
N ALA A 5 28.07 -29.19 -29.74
CA ALA A 5 27.31 -28.09 -29.16
C ALA A 5 27.92 -27.82 -27.78
N SER A 6 28.87 -26.88 -27.73
CA SER A 6 29.33 -26.29 -26.48
C SER A 6 28.10 -25.85 -25.69
N LEU A 7 27.76 -26.57 -24.63
CA LEU A 7 26.87 -26.02 -23.61
C LEU A 7 27.56 -24.74 -23.11
N GLU A 8 27.13 -23.58 -23.57
CA GLU A 8 27.48 -22.32 -22.93
C GLU A 8 27.13 -22.48 -21.45
N ALA A 9 28.15 -22.41 -20.59
CA ALA A 9 27.96 -22.63 -19.16
C ALA A 9 27.01 -21.55 -18.62
N ARG A 10 25.88 -21.98 -18.07
CA ARG A 10 24.88 -21.09 -17.49
C ARG A 10 25.50 -20.32 -16.32
N LEU A 11 25.67 -19.02 -16.47
CA LEU A 11 26.38 -18.16 -15.51
C LEU A 11 25.48 -17.68 -14.38
N CYS A 12 24.21 -17.43 -14.69
CA CYS A 12 23.23 -16.99 -13.73
C CYS A 12 21.84 -17.49 -14.08
N SER A 13 20.92 -17.37 -13.13
CA SER A 13 19.51 -17.60 -13.38
C SER A 13 18.67 -16.59 -12.64
N GLU A 14 17.52 -16.24 -13.22
CA GLU A 14 16.52 -15.45 -12.54
C GLU A 14 15.16 -16.12 -12.64
N GLN A 15 14.34 -15.91 -11.61
CA GLN A 15 12.94 -16.25 -11.62
C GLN A 15 12.18 -15.04 -11.11
N TYR A 16 11.25 -14.56 -11.91
CA TYR A 16 10.39 -13.44 -11.57
C TYR A 16 8.96 -13.85 -11.85
N GLY A 17 8.02 -13.51 -10.98
CA GLY A 17 6.66 -13.98 -11.18
C GLY A 17 6.48 -15.46 -10.82
N SER A 18 5.38 -16.01 -11.34
CA SER A 18 5.16 -17.46 -11.46
C SER A 18 5.84 -18.07 -12.70
N GLY A 19 6.76 -17.33 -13.36
CA GLY A 19 7.46 -17.80 -14.54
C GLY A 19 8.45 -18.93 -14.22
N ALA A 20 8.77 -19.74 -15.23
CA ALA A 20 9.89 -20.67 -15.12
C ALA A 20 11.20 -19.89 -14.97
N ALA A 21 12.14 -20.41 -14.18
CA ALA A 21 13.46 -19.81 -14.05
C ALA A 21 14.17 -19.81 -15.41
N ARG A 22 14.74 -18.68 -15.81
CA ARG A 22 15.49 -18.53 -17.06
C ARG A 22 16.97 -18.35 -16.79
N GLY A 23 17.82 -18.88 -17.67
CA GLY A 23 19.26 -18.79 -17.59
C GLY A 23 19.82 -17.55 -18.27
N CYS A 24 21.03 -17.17 -17.87
CA CYS A 24 21.87 -16.23 -18.62
C CYS A 24 23.20 -16.90 -19.00
N CYS A 25 23.68 -16.60 -20.20
CA CYS A 25 24.99 -17.00 -20.72
C CYS A 25 25.78 -15.76 -21.12
N ALA A 26 27.10 -15.86 -21.16
CA ALA A 26 27.96 -14.80 -21.67
C ALA A 26 28.11 -14.92 -23.18
N ALA A 27 27.80 -13.86 -23.90
CA ALA A 27 28.20 -13.71 -25.28
C ALA A 27 29.73 -13.52 -25.37
N VAL A 28 30.26 -13.72 -26.58
CA VAL A 28 31.69 -13.58 -26.89
C VAL A 28 32.23 -12.18 -26.60
N ASP A 29 31.36 -11.16 -26.66
CA ASP A 29 31.69 -9.76 -26.33
C ASP A 29 31.57 -9.42 -24.83
N GLY A 30 31.24 -10.41 -23.98
CA GLY A 30 31.05 -10.25 -22.54
C GLY A 30 29.66 -9.72 -22.13
N SER A 31 28.75 -9.49 -23.08
CA SER A 31 27.36 -9.15 -22.79
C SER A 31 26.58 -10.37 -22.28
N LEU A 32 25.55 -10.12 -21.46
CA LEU A 32 24.70 -11.20 -20.94
C LEU A 32 23.52 -11.45 -21.88
N GLN A 33 23.43 -12.67 -22.41
CA GLN A 33 22.29 -13.13 -23.18
C GLN A 33 21.35 -13.95 -22.28
N TRP A 34 20.07 -13.58 -22.31
CA TRP A 34 19.05 -14.21 -21.48
C TRP A 34 18.20 -15.16 -22.32
N GLU A 35 17.91 -16.34 -21.77
CA GLU A 35 16.93 -17.25 -22.35
C GLU A 35 15.55 -16.55 -22.50
N ALA A 36 14.84 -16.88 -23.57
CA ALA A 36 13.48 -16.39 -23.78
C ALA A 36 12.56 -16.91 -22.66
N TRP A 37 11.60 -16.08 -22.23
CA TRP A 37 10.61 -16.52 -21.26
C TRP A 37 9.78 -17.67 -21.83
N GLY A 38 9.85 -18.84 -21.20
CA GLY A 38 8.90 -19.93 -21.46
C GLY A 38 7.55 -19.58 -20.83
N TRP A 39 6.55 -19.27 -21.65
CA TRP A 39 5.19 -19.00 -21.18
C TRP A 39 4.51 -20.34 -20.86
N ARG A 40 4.47 -20.73 -19.58
CA ARG A 40 3.53 -21.77 -19.13
C ARG A 40 2.18 -21.12 -18.88
N TRP A 41 1.22 -21.37 -19.78
CA TRP A 41 -0.19 -21.09 -19.53
C TRP A 41 -0.66 -21.90 -18.31
N TRP A 42 -1.51 -21.31 -17.48
CA TRP A 42 -2.19 -22.00 -16.38
C TRP A 42 -3.04 -23.15 -16.94
N GLY A 43 -2.56 -24.38 -16.78
CA GLY A 43 -3.42 -25.55 -16.77
C GLY A 43 -4.15 -25.57 -15.42
N PHE A 44 -5.45 -25.29 -15.42
CA PHE A 44 -6.30 -25.65 -14.29
C PHE A 44 -6.32 -27.18 -14.18
N SER A 45 -5.58 -27.72 -13.22
CA SER A 45 -5.67 -29.12 -12.84
C SER A 45 -5.37 -29.21 -11.34
N GLY A 46 -6.43 -29.44 -10.58
CA GLY A 46 -6.35 -29.55 -9.12
C GLY A 46 -7.75 -29.62 -8.53
N ALA A 47 -8.36 -30.81 -8.61
CA ALA A 47 -9.53 -31.14 -7.82
C ALA A 47 -9.18 -31.02 -6.32
N PHE A 48 -9.88 -30.14 -5.60
CA PHE A 48 -9.80 -30.08 -4.15
C PHE A 48 -10.42 -31.37 -3.59
N THR A 49 -9.60 -32.17 -2.90
CA THR A 49 -10.09 -33.24 -2.03
C THR A 49 -10.25 -32.66 -0.63
N ALA A 50 -11.51 -32.44 -0.23
CA ALA A 50 -11.85 -32.12 1.15
C ALA A 50 -11.72 -33.38 2.00
N LYS A 51 -11.05 -33.26 3.15
CA LYS A 51 -10.96 -34.30 4.18
C LYS A 51 -12.04 -34.01 5.25
N PRO A 52 -12.84 -34.99 5.69
CA PRO A 52 -13.78 -34.77 6.79
C PRO A 52 -13.06 -34.97 8.14
N GLU A 53 -13.27 -34.05 9.07
CA GLU A 53 -13.03 -34.27 10.49
C GLU A 53 -14.37 -34.57 11.17
N GLY A 54 -14.42 -35.67 11.92
CA GLY A 54 -15.59 -36.13 12.66
C GLY A 54 -15.77 -35.40 14.01
N PRO A 55 -16.94 -35.59 14.67
CA PRO A 55 -17.31 -34.89 15.89
C PRO A 55 -16.90 -35.67 17.15
N ASP A 56 -16.63 -34.96 18.25
CA ASP A 56 -17.19 -35.26 19.58
C ASP A 56 -16.65 -34.32 20.67
N GLY A 57 -17.51 -34.03 21.66
CA GLY A 57 -17.08 -33.61 23.00
C GLY A 57 -17.76 -32.36 23.54
N GLY A 58 -18.94 -32.53 24.14
CA GLY A 58 -19.64 -31.49 24.90
C GLY A 58 -19.04 -31.20 26.28
N GLY A 59 -19.41 -30.03 26.82
CA GLY A 59 -19.19 -29.62 28.21
C GLY A 59 -20.07 -28.41 28.55
N GLU A 60 -21.02 -28.60 29.47
CA GLU A 60 -22.00 -27.63 29.97
C GLU A 60 -21.46 -26.66 31.04
N GLY A 61 -22.12 -25.50 31.14
CA GLY A 61 -22.28 -24.65 32.36
C GLY A 61 -21.19 -23.60 32.60
N ALA A 62 -21.45 -22.33 32.97
CA ALA A 62 -22.62 -21.64 33.53
C ALA A 62 -22.45 -20.09 33.40
N PRO A 63 -23.17 -19.27 34.19
CA PRO A 63 -24.34 -18.48 33.79
C PRO A 63 -24.03 -17.07 33.25
N ALA A 64 -24.91 -16.62 32.36
CA ALA A 64 -24.96 -15.25 31.89
C ALA A 64 -25.46 -14.30 33.00
N THR A 65 -24.59 -13.41 33.48
CA THR A 65 -24.96 -12.25 34.28
C THR A 65 -25.45 -11.11 33.38
N ALA A 66 -26.54 -10.48 33.81
CA ALA A 66 -27.32 -9.51 33.07
C ALA A 66 -26.53 -8.23 32.68
N SER A 67 -26.16 -8.13 31.40
CA SER A 67 -25.92 -6.87 30.68
C SER A 67 -26.60 -6.88 29.28
N ALA A 68 -27.62 -7.73 29.14
CA ALA A 68 -27.86 -8.50 27.93
C ALA A 68 -28.37 -7.76 26.66
N PRO A 69 -29.03 -6.59 26.68
CA PRO A 69 -29.45 -5.96 25.42
C PRO A 69 -28.30 -5.16 24.78
N LEU A 70 -27.55 -4.39 25.57
CA LEU A 70 -26.46 -3.56 25.07
C LEU A 70 -25.26 -4.41 24.62
N SER A 71 -24.92 -5.46 25.37
CA SER A 71 -23.84 -6.38 24.96
C SER A 71 -24.20 -7.18 23.71
N ARG A 72 -25.47 -7.58 23.52
CA ARG A 72 -25.93 -8.22 22.28
C ARG A 72 -25.96 -7.25 21.09
N LEU A 73 -26.33 -5.99 21.31
CA LEU A 73 -26.30 -4.96 20.27
C LEU A 73 -24.86 -4.65 19.85
N LEU A 74 -23.95 -4.48 20.80
CA LEU A 74 -22.52 -4.25 20.53
C LEU A 74 -21.88 -5.44 19.81
N ALA A 75 -22.31 -6.67 20.09
CA ALA A 75 -21.84 -7.86 19.39
C ALA A 75 -22.19 -7.89 17.89
N LEU A 76 -23.17 -7.11 17.42
CA LEU A 76 -23.44 -6.96 15.99
C LEU A 76 -22.33 -6.17 15.28
N PHE A 77 -21.73 -5.21 15.98
CA PHE A 77 -20.78 -4.25 15.40
C PHE A 77 -19.33 -4.52 15.78
N LEU A 78 -19.05 -5.24 16.87
CA LEU A 78 -17.69 -5.54 17.30
C LEU A 78 -17.28 -6.97 16.92
N PRO A 79 -16.00 -7.20 16.57
CA PRO A 79 -15.45 -8.53 16.34
C PRO A 79 -15.55 -9.43 17.57
N GLN A 80 -15.68 -10.74 17.33
CA GLN A 80 -15.66 -11.77 18.35
C GLN A 80 -14.35 -11.72 19.15
N GLY A 81 -14.47 -11.73 20.47
CA GLY A 81 -13.31 -11.61 21.37
C GLY A 81 -12.73 -10.20 21.49
N PHE A 82 -13.46 -9.16 21.08
CA PHE A 82 -13.10 -7.77 21.36
C PHE A 82 -12.96 -7.54 22.88
N PRO A 83 -11.95 -6.76 23.34
CA PRO A 83 -10.98 -6.00 22.55
C PRO A 83 -9.75 -6.80 22.08
N ASP A 84 -9.49 -7.97 22.64
CA ASP A 84 -8.23 -8.72 22.44
C ASP A 84 -8.08 -9.37 21.06
N SER A 85 -9.16 -9.40 20.27
CA SER A 85 -9.15 -9.96 18.92
C SER A 85 -8.76 -8.96 17.83
N VAL A 86 -8.62 -7.69 18.18
CA VAL A 86 -8.26 -6.61 17.25
C VAL A 86 -7.07 -5.80 17.75
N SER A 87 -6.48 -4.99 16.86
CA SER A 87 -5.45 -4.03 17.23
C SER A 87 -6.01 -2.93 18.16
N PRO A 88 -5.19 -2.35 19.05
CA PRO A 88 -5.64 -1.29 19.97
C PRO A 88 -6.15 -0.01 19.28
N ASP A 89 -5.74 0.23 18.04
CA ASP A 89 -6.16 1.37 17.22
C ASP A 89 -7.49 1.16 16.49
N TYR A 90 -8.09 -0.04 16.56
CA TYR A 90 -9.34 -0.38 15.89
C TYR A 90 -10.48 0.58 16.25
N LEU A 91 -10.82 0.67 17.54
CA LEU A 91 -11.98 1.45 17.98
C LEU A 91 -11.80 2.97 17.73
N PRO A 92 -10.66 3.59 18.08
CA PRO A 92 -10.41 4.99 17.72
C PRO A 92 -10.51 5.26 16.22
N TYR A 93 -10.00 4.36 15.38
CA TYR A 93 -10.12 4.48 13.93
C TYR A 93 -11.59 4.40 13.48
N GLN A 94 -12.32 3.36 13.89
CA GLN A 94 -13.70 3.08 13.47
C GLN A 94 -14.67 4.22 13.84
N LEU A 95 -14.45 4.87 14.98
CA LEU A 95 -15.26 6.03 15.39
C LEU A 95 -15.10 7.19 14.41
N TRP A 96 -13.86 7.53 14.02
CA TRP A 96 -13.61 8.60 13.07
C TRP A 96 -14.00 8.22 11.64
N ASP A 97 -13.79 6.96 11.25
CA ASP A 97 -14.21 6.42 9.95
C ASP A 97 -15.75 6.45 9.81
N SER A 98 -16.48 6.18 10.90
CA SER A 98 -17.95 6.33 10.93
C SER A 98 -18.39 7.79 10.72
N VAL A 99 -17.74 8.75 11.37
CA VAL A 99 -18.04 10.18 11.16
C VAL A 99 -17.72 10.60 9.71
N GLN A 100 -16.60 10.10 9.18
CA GLN A 100 -16.22 10.30 7.78
C GLN A 100 -17.30 9.74 6.84
N ALA A 101 -17.66 8.45 6.97
CA ALA A 101 -18.63 7.79 6.11
C ALA A 101 -20.00 8.49 6.16
N PHE A 102 -20.44 8.94 7.33
CA PHE A 102 -21.66 9.73 7.47
C PHE A 102 -21.62 11.02 6.66
N ALA A 103 -20.55 11.82 6.81
CA ALA A 103 -20.39 13.08 6.09
C ALA A 103 -20.32 12.86 4.56
N SER A 104 -19.60 11.82 4.13
CA SER A 104 -19.49 11.42 2.72
C SER A 104 -20.85 11.00 2.15
N SER A 105 -21.67 10.28 2.91
CA SER A 105 -23.03 9.88 2.52
C SER A 105 -23.96 11.07 2.27
N LEU A 106 -23.91 12.09 3.12
CA LEU A 106 -24.67 13.33 2.95
C LEU A 106 -24.20 14.11 1.70
N SER A 107 -22.89 14.31 1.54
CA SER A 107 -22.31 14.94 0.35
C SER A 107 -22.66 14.17 -0.93
N GLY A 108 -22.62 12.84 -0.89
CA GLY A 108 -22.99 11.97 -2.01
C GLY A 108 -24.46 12.10 -2.39
N SER A 109 -25.34 12.33 -1.41
CA SER A 109 -26.76 12.57 -1.65
C SER A 109 -27.00 13.91 -2.35
N LEU A 110 -26.29 14.97 -1.95
CA LEU A 110 -26.32 16.28 -2.63
C LEU A 110 -25.84 16.17 -4.08
N ALA A 111 -24.72 15.48 -4.30
CA ALA A 111 -24.15 15.26 -5.62
C ALA A 111 -25.09 14.45 -6.52
N THR A 112 -25.69 13.38 -5.99
CA THR A 112 -26.69 12.58 -6.70
C THR A 112 -27.90 13.40 -7.10
N HIS A 113 -28.44 14.20 -6.17
CA HIS A 113 -29.56 15.10 -6.46
C HIS A 113 -29.23 16.10 -7.57
N ALA A 114 -28.04 16.71 -7.54
CA ALA A 114 -27.59 17.62 -8.59
C ALA A 114 -27.46 16.93 -9.97
N VAL A 115 -26.88 15.72 -10.01
CA VAL A 115 -26.79 14.94 -11.25
C VAL A 115 -28.18 14.60 -11.81
N LEU A 116 -29.14 14.22 -10.96
CA LEU A 116 -30.51 13.95 -11.39
C LEU A 116 -31.18 15.20 -11.97
N LEU A 117 -31.00 16.37 -11.34
CA LEU A 117 -31.47 17.64 -11.89
C LEU A 117 -30.81 17.95 -13.25
N GLY A 118 -29.51 17.74 -13.37
CA GLY A 118 -28.78 17.97 -14.63
C GLY A 118 -29.16 17.01 -15.76
N LEU A 119 -29.63 15.81 -15.43
CA LEU A 119 -30.24 14.87 -16.39
C LEU A 119 -31.68 15.25 -16.80
N GLY A 120 -32.25 16.28 -16.16
CA GLY A 120 -33.60 16.75 -16.43
C GLY A 120 -34.70 15.96 -15.71
N VAL A 121 -34.39 15.28 -14.60
CA VAL A 121 -35.42 14.66 -13.76
C VAL A 121 -36.36 15.75 -13.25
N GLY A 122 -37.65 15.64 -13.61
CA GLY A 122 -38.67 16.65 -13.31
C GLY A 122 -38.97 17.62 -14.46
N ASP A 123 -38.22 17.57 -15.58
CA ASP A 123 -38.53 18.32 -16.80
C ASP A 123 -39.28 17.44 -17.81
N ALA A 124 -40.49 17.85 -18.18
CA ALA A 124 -41.32 17.15 -19.16
C ALA A 124 -40.71 17.08 -20.56
N LYS A 125 -39.72 17.94 -20.87
CA LYS A 125 -39.00 17.97 -22.14
C LYS A 125 -37.73 17.13 -22.13
N ALA A 126 -37.30 16.63 -20.97
CA ALA A 126 -36.08 15.85 -20.86
C ALA A 126 -36.26 14.45 -21.45
N SER A 127 -35.27 14.01 -22.22
CA SER A 127 -35.29 12.70 -22.85
C SER A 127 -34.72 11.64 -21.91
N VAL A 128 -35.54 10.65 -21.55
CA VAL A 128 -35.10 9.45 -20.81
C VAL A 128 -34.00 8.72 -21.56
N SER A 129 -34.03 8.67 -22.89
CA SER A 129 -32.98 8.01 -23.68
C SER A 129 -31.65 8.78 -23.64
N ALA A 130 -31.69 10.12 -23.65
CA ALA A 130 -30.49 10.94 -23.51
C ALA A 130 -29.88 10.82 -22.10
N ALA A 131 -30.72 10.81 -21.06
CA ALA A 131 -30.28 10.58 -19.69
C ALA A 131 -29.65 9.19 -19.51
N THR A 132 -30.28 8.16 -20.10
CA THR A 132 -29.76 6.78 -20.11
C THR A 132 -28.43 6.68 -20.84
N ALA A 133 -28.30 7.33 -22.01
CA ALA A 133 -27.04 7.36 -22.76
C ALA A 133 -25.92 8.02 -21.94
N THR A 134 -26.21 9.14 -21.27
CA THR A 134 -25.25 9.80 -20.37
C THR A 134 -24.79 8.87 -19.24
N TRP A 135 -25.73 8.14 -18.63
CA TRP A 135 -25.41 7.14 -17.59
C TRP A 135 -24.50 6.02 -18.11
N LEU A 136 -24.82 5.44 -19.27
CA LEU A 136 -24.03 4.37 -19.87
C LEU A 136 -22.61 4.83 -20.22
N VAL A 137 -22.46 6.02 -20.79
CA VAL A 137 -21.14 6.58 -21.13
C VAL A 137 -20.33 6.85 -19.85
N LYS A 138 -20.95 7.49 -18.85
CA LYS A 138 -20.34 7.76 -17.54
C LYS A 138 -19.81 6.48 -16.89
N ASP A 139 -20.62 5.43 -16.85
CA ASP A 139 -20.24 4.17 -16.22
C ASP A 139 -19.18 3.42 -17.01
N SER A 140 -19.27 3.41 -18.35
CA SER A 140 -18.26 2.79 -19.21
C SER A 140 -16.88 3.44 -19.02
N THR A 141 -16.81 4.78 -19.01
CA THR A 141 -15.56 5.50 -18.76
C THR A 141 -14.99 5.19 -17.37
N GLY A 142 -15.82 5.18 -16.34
CA GLY A 142 -15.40 4.83 -14.98
C GLY A 142 -14.87 3.40 -14.87
N MET A 143 -15.56 2.42 -15.48
CA MET A 143 -15.17 1.02 -15.48
C MET A 143 -13.85 0.75 -16.22
N LEU A 144 -13.60 1.42 -17.34
CA LEU A 144 -12.30 1.34 -18.02
C LEU A 144 -11.19 1.95 -17.16
N GLY A 145 -11.47 3.10 -16.56
CA GLY A 145 -10.55 3.81 -15.67
C GLY A 145 -10.10 2.99 -14.48
N ARG A 146 -11.03 2.32 -13.77
CA ARG A 146 -10.67 1.45 -12.63
C ARG A 146 -9.76 0.30 -13.04
N ILE A 147 -9.96 -0.30 -14.22
CA ILE A 147 -9.13 -1.42 -14.70
C ILE A 147 -7.71 -0.92 -14.96
N ILE A 148 -7.58 0.19 -15.69
CA ILE A 148 -6.28 0.80 -16.01
C ILE A 148 -5.55 1.23 -14.73
N PHE A 149 -6.26 1.85 -13.79
CA PHE A 149 -5.70 2.30 -12.52
C PHE A 149 -5.25 1.12 -11.64
N ALA A 150 -6.06 0.06 -11.53
CA ALA A 150 -5.71 -1.13 -10.78
C ALA A 150 -4.45 -1.81 -11.36
N TRP A 151 -4.35 -1.90 -12.69
CA TRP A 151 -3.15 -2.40 -13.37
C TRP A 151 -1.91 -1.53 -13.08
N TRP A 152 -2.06 -0.20 -13.16
CA TRP A 152 -0.94 0.73 -13.03
C TRP A 152 -0.43 0.93 -11.60
N LYS A 153 -1.34 1.01 -10.62
CA LYS A 153 -1.00 1.39 -9.22
C LYS A 153 -1.28 0.31 -8.17
N GLY A 154 -1.94 -0.79 -8.52
CA GLY A 154 -2.39 -1.81 -7.56
C GLY A 154 -1.29 -2.39 -6.65
N SER A 155 -0.01 -2.37 -7.05
CA SER A 155 1.13 -2.88 -6.26
C SER A 155 1.44 -2.11 -4.99
N LYS A 156 1.02 -0.84 -4.92
CA LYS A 156 1.54 0.13 -3.94
C LYS A 156 0.45 0.74 -3.08
N LEU A 157 -0.80 0.30 -3.23
CA LEU A 157 -1.96 0.88 -2.55
C LEU A 157 -1.98 0.51 -1.06
N ASP A 158 -1.63 -0.73 -0.74
CA ASP A 158 -1.54 -1.28 0.62
C ASP A 158 -0.35 -0.71 1.42
N CYS A 159 0.84 -0.62 0.81
CA CYS A 159 2.06 -0.18 1.52
C CYS A 159 1.96 1.26 2.05
N ASN A 160 1.22 2.12 1.36
CA ASN A 160 1.01 3.52 1.76
C ASN A 160 -0.46 3.79 2.11
N ALA A 161 -1.11 2.86 2.82
CA ALA A 161 -2.55 2.90 3.08
C ALA A 161 -3.05 4.24 3.66
N LYS A 162 -2.33 4.82 4.62
CA LYS A 162 -2.67 6.12 5.22
C LYS A 162 -2.75 7.25 4.19
N HIS A 163 -1.75 7.32 3.31
CA HIS A 163 -1.67 8.33 2.26
C HIS A 163 -2.77 8.14 1.24
N TRP A 164 -2.96 6.88 0.80
CA TRP A 164 -3.96 6.55 -0.20
C TRP A 164 -5.37 6.81 0.29
N ARG A 165 -5.68 6.58 1.58
CA ARG A 165 -6.97 6.96 2.17
C ARG A 165 -7.24 8.47 2.06
N LEU A 166 -6.30 9.31 2.50
CA LEU A 166 -6.46 10.76 2.43
C LEU A 166 -6.57 11.26 0.98
N PHE A 167 -5.74 10.71 0.09
CA PHE A 167 -5.80 11.03 -1.33
C PHE A 167 -7.13 10.62 -1.96
N ALA A 168 -7.62 9.40 -1.69
CA ALA A 168 -8.88 8.91 -2.26
C ALA A 168 -10.04 9.78 -1.79
N ASP A 169 -10.08 10.14 -0.51
CA ASP A 169 -11.19 10.92 0.04
C ASP A 169 -11.19 12.37 -0.49
N ILE A 170 -10.03 13.00 -0.66
CA ILE A 170 -9.93 14.31 -1.33
C ILE A 170 -10.37 14.21 -2.79
N LEU A 171 -9.97 13.15 -3.50
CA LEU A 171 -10.39 12.92 -4.89
C LEU A 171 -11.90 12.67 -4.98
N ASN A 172 -12.49 11.99 -3.99
CA ASN A 172 -13.93 11.77 -3.91
C ASN A 172 -14.69 13.08 -3.70
N ASP A 173 -14.20 13.95 -2.82
CA ASP A 173 -14.79 15.26 -2.58
C ASP A 173 -14.73 16.14 -3.83
N VAL A 174 -13.61 16.13 -4.55
CA VAL A 174 -13.49 16.80 -5.86
C VAL A 174 -14.51 16.24 -6.87
N ALA A 175 -14.68 14.91 -6.92
CA ALA A 175 -15.65 14.28 -7.82
C ALA A 175 -17.10 14.69 -7.48
N MET A 176 -17.48 14.65 -6.19
CA MET A 176 -18.80 15.10 -5.75
C MET A 176 -19.01 16.59 -6.02
N PHE A 177 -17.99 17.43 -5.86
CA PHE A 177 -18.07 18.84 -6.22
C PHE A 177 -18.31 19.04 -7.73
N LEU A 178 -17.61 18.29 -8.59
CA LEU A 178 -17.84 18.32 -10.04
C LEU A 178 -19.28 17.95 -10.40
N GLU A 179 -19.85 16.94 -9.73
CA GLU A 179 -21.25 16.55 -9.91
C GLU A 179 -22.25 17.63 -9.46
N ILE A 180 -21.99 18.28 -8.33
CA ILE A 180 -22.82 19.39 -7.84
C ILE A 180 -22.79 20.57 -8.82
N MET A 181 -21.62 20.84 -9.41
CA MET A 181 -21.43 21.92 -10.38
C MET A 181 -21.88 21.57 -11.80
N ALA A 182 -22.01 20.29 -12.14
CA ALA A 182 -22.30 19.85 -13.52
C ALA A 182 -23.55 20.50 -14.13
N PRO A 183 -24.69 20.67 -13.42
CA PRO A 183 -25.88 21.30 -13.97
C PRO A 183 -25.69 22.77 -14.38
N VAL A 184 -24.67 23.46 -13.83
CA VAL A 184 -24.33 24.84 -14.20
C VAL A 184 -23.71 24.91 -15.61
N TYR A 185 -23.20 23.79 -16.12
CA TYR A 185 -22.54 23.71 -17.43
C TYR A 185 -23.22 22.68 -18.36
N PRO A 186 -24.47 22.92 -18.83
CA PRO A 186 -25.24 21.94 -19.60
C PRO A 186 -24.53 21.40 -20.84
N ILE A 187 -23.76 22.25 -21.54
CA ILE A 187 -23.00 21.88 -22.76
C ILE A 187 -21.93 20.83 -22.45
N CYS A 188 -21.30 20.90 -21.27
CA CYS A 188 -20.24 19.99 -20.85
C CYS A 188 -20.71 18.96 -19.82
N PHE A 189 -22.01 18.89 -19.53
CA PHE A 189 -22.58 18.08 -18.44
C PHE A 189 -22.08 16.64 -18.48
N THR A 190 -22.28 15.95 -19.62
CA THR A 190 -21.86 14.56 -19.82
C THR A 190 -20.36 14.39 -19.58
N MET A 191 -19.51 15.31 -20.05
CA MET A 191 -18.06 15.23 -19.83
C MET A 191 -17.71 15.39 -18.35
N ILE A 192 -18.32 16.33 -17.65
CA ILE A 192 -18.06 16.58 -16.22
C ILE A 192 -18.45 15.36 -15.38
N VAL A 193 -19.63 14.78 -15.60
CA VAL A 193 -20.07 13.59 -14.86
C VAL A 193 -19.23 12.36 -15.18
N CYS A 194 -18.73 12.23 -16.43
CA CYS A 194 -17.77 11.17 -16.78
C CYS A 194 -16.44 11.32 -16.03
N ILE A 195 -15.89 12.54 -15.95
CA ILE A 195 -14.65 12.80 -15.20
C ILE A 195 -14.85 12.55 -13.70
N SER A 196 -15.98 12.99 -13.13
CA SER A 196 -16.34 12.69 -11.75
C SER A 196 -16.39 11.18 -11.51
N ASN A 197 -17.11 10.44 -12.35
CA ASN A 197 -17.28 9.00 -12.17
C ASN A 197 -15.97 8.23 -12.34
N LEU A 198 -15.11 8.67 -13.27
CA LEU A 198 -13.74 8.17 -13.38
C LEU A 198 -12.97 8.36 -12.08
N ALA A 199 -13.02 9.56 -11.48
CA ALA A 199 -12.40 9.84 -10.20
C ALA A 199 -12.97 8.93 -9.09
N LYS A 200 -14.29 8.80 -8.96
CA LYS A 200 -14.93 7.89 -7.98
C LYS A 200 -14.55 6.42 -8.18
N CYS A 201 -14.39 5.96 -9.42
CA CYS A 201 -13.93 4.62 -9.72
C CYS A 201 -12.46 4.39 -9.28
N ILE A 202 -11.59 5.41 -9.43
CA ILE A 202 -10.22 5.38 -8.88
C ILE A 202 -10.26 5.31 -7.35
N VAL A 203 -11.09 6.15 -6.72
CA VAL A 203 -11.32 6.16 -5.27
C VAL A 203 -11.76 4.79 -4.78
N SER A 204 -12.71 4.14 -5.47
CA SER A 204 -13.20 2.81 -5.11
C SER A 204 -12.09 1.76 -5.08
N VAL A 205 -11.17 1.77 -6.05
CA VAL A 205 -10.03 0.84 -6.07
C VAL A 205 -9.05 1.13 -4.93
N ALA A 206 -8.69 2.39 -4.71
CA ALA A 206 -7.79 2.79 -3.64
C ALA A 206 -8.39 2.50 -2.24
N GLY A 207 -9.65 2.87 -2.02
CA GLY A 207 -10.40 2.59 -0.78
C GLY A 207 -10.51 1.10 -0.51
N GLY A 208 -10.84 0.28 -1.53
CA GLY A 208 -10.92 -1.17 -1.39
C GLY A 208 -9.58 -1.80 -0.99
N ALA A 209 -8.48 -1.41 -1.65
CA ALA A 209 -7.15 -1.93 -1.35
C ALA A 209 -6.65 -1.52 0.04
N THR A 210 -6.84 -0.24 0.42
CA THR A 210 -6.43 0.26 1.73
C THR A 210 -7.26 -0.30 2.87
N ARG A 211 -8.56 -0.52 2.66
CA ARG A 211 -9.43 -1.22 3.62
C ARG A 211 -9.01 -2.66 3.84
N ALA A 212 -8.62 -3.39 2.78
CA ALA A 212 -8.09 -4.74 2.91
C ALA A 212 -6.79 -4.76 3.73
N ALA A 213 -5.86 -3.85 3.44
CA ALA A 213 -4.61 -3.70 4.21
C ALA A 213 -4.88 -3.38 5.69
N LEU A 214 -5.87 -2.51 5.96
CA LEU A 214 -6.23 -2.16 7.33
C LEU A 214 -6.91 -3.32 8.08
N THR A 215 -7.80 -4.05 7.41
CA THR A 215 -8.44 -5.25 7.97
C THR A 215 -7.39 -6.29 8.37
N MET A 216 -6.36 -6.46 7.54
CA MET A 216 -5.21 -7.33 7.84
C MET A 216 -4.43 -6.84 9.07
N HIS A 217 -4.17 -5.53 9.18
CA HIS A 217 -3.50 -4.93 10.34
C HIS A 217 -4.33 -5.05 11.63
N GLN A 218 -5.65 -4.93 11.51
CA GLN A 218 -6.56 -4.93 12.65
C GLN A 218 -6.84 -6.33 13.18
N ALA A 219 -6.78 -7.38 12.35
CA ALA A 219 -7.02 -8.75 12.80
C ALA A 219 -5.85 -9.31 13.62
N ARG A 220 -6.11 -9.74 14.87
CA ARG A 220 -5.07 -10.28 15.78
C ARG A 220 -5.20 -11.76 16.10
N ARG A 221 -6.31 -12.40 15.72
CA ARG A 221 -6.57 -13.82 16.00
C ARG A 221 -6.98 -14.61 14.75
N ASN A 222 -6.31 -14.34 13.61
CA ASN A 222 -6.69 -14.88 12.30
C ASN A 222 -8.17 -14.65 11.96
N ASN A 223 -8.72 -13.54 12.44
CA ASN A 223 -10.14 -13.18 12.41
C ASN A 223 -10.45 -12.11 11.34
N MET A 224 -9.68 -12.07 10.24
CA MET A 224 -9.84 -11.06 9.18
C MET A 224 -11.26 -11.01 8.61
N ALA A 225 -11.90 -12.16 8.41
CA ALA A 225 -13.25 -12.24 7.88
C ALA A 225 -14.28 -11.60 8.84
N ASP A 226 -14.13 -11.83 10.15
CA ASP A 226 -14.99 -11.25 11.17
C ASP A 226 -14.76 -9.73 11.27
N VAL A 227 -13.51 -9.28 11.32
CA VAL A 227 -13.17 -7.85 11.29
C VAL A 227 -13.79 -7.16 10.07
N SER A 228 -13.65 -7.75 8.87
CA SER A 228 -14.23 -7.22 7.64
C SER A 228 -15.77 -7.19 7.67
N ALA A 229 -16.42 -8.22 8.20
CA ALA A 229 -17.87 -8.28 8.28
C ALA A 229 -18.43 -7.22 9.25
N LYS A 230 -17.72 -6.98 10.35
CA LYS A 230 -18.08 -5.99 11.37
C LYS A 230 -17.86 -4.56 10.88
N ASP A 231 -16.74 -4.30 10.21
CA ASP A 231 -16.46 -3.06 9.49
C ASP A 231 -17.59 -2.74 8.49
N SER A 232 -17.95 -3.71 7.64
CA SER A 232 -19.06 -3.55 6.68
C SER A 232 -20.42 -3.29 7.36
N SER A 233 -20.68 -3.90 8.52
CA SER A 233 -21.92 -3.68 9.28
C SER A 233 -21.97 -2.27 9.89
N GLN A 234 -20.84 -1.77 10.38
CA GLN A 234 -20.71 -0.39 10.88
C GLN A 234 -20.92 0.62 9.76
N GLU A 235 -20.25 0.43 8.61
CA GLU A 235 -20.41 1.26 7.41
C GLU A 235 -21.88 1.27 6.94
N THR A 236 -22.55 0.11 6.93
CA THR A 236 -23.96 0.00 6.53
C THR A 236 -24.89 0.78 7.45
N LEU A 237 -24.70 0.68 8.77
CA LEU A 237 -25.52 1.44 9.74
C LEU A 237 -25.35 2.95 9.55
N VAL A 238 -24.10 3.40 9.39
CA VAL A 238 -23.78 4.81 9.18
C VAL A 238 -24.40 5.33 7.88
N ASN A 239 -24.31 4.56 6.79
CA ASN A 239 -24.93 4.91 5.52
C ASN A 239 -26.46 4.95 5.62
N LEU A 240 -27.09 4.04 6.36
CA LEU A 240 -28.53 4.08 6.63
C LEU A 240 -28.92 5.36 7.36
N ALA A 241 -28.16 5.77 8.39
CA ALA A 241 -28.38 7.03 9.09
C ALA A 241 -28.20 8.23 8.14
N GLY A 242 -27.17 8.21 7.30
CA GLY A 242 -26.94 9.21 6.25
C GLY A 242 -28.13 9.35 5.30
N LEU A 243 -28.67 8.23 4.81
CA LEU A 243 -29.85 8.21 3.94
C LEU A 243 -31.08 8.82 4.62
N LEU A 244 -31.34 8.49 5.89
CA LEU A 244 -32.47 9.05 6.64
C LEU A 244 -32.34 10.57 6.80
N VAL A 245 -31.14 11.06 7.11
CA VAL A 245 -30.88 12.50 7.22
C VAL A 245 -30.99 13.18 5.86
N SER A 246 -30.45 12.57 4.81
CA SER A 246 -30.57 13.07 3.43
C SER A 246 -32.02 13.19 2.97
N LEU A 247 -32.88 12.25 3.34
CA LEU A 247 -34.32 12.30 3.00
C LEU A 247 -35.00 13.55 3.58
N LEU A 248 -34.61 13.97 4.77
CA LEU A 248 -35.12 15.19 5.41
C LEU A 248 -34.42 16.46 4.90
N MET A 249 -33.13 16.37 4.59
CA MET A 249 -32.30 17.49 4.15
C MET A 249 -32.58 17.90 2.70
N LEU A 250 -32.72 16.95 1.77
CA LEU A 250 -32.82 17.21 0.33
C LEU A 250 -33.97 18.17 -0.05
N PRO A 251 -35.20 18.00 0.48
CA PRO A 251 -36.29 18.95 0.22
C PRO A 251 -35.99 20.39 0.66
N LEU A 252 -35.21 20.56 1.75
CA LEU A 252 -34.86 21.88 2.28
C LEU A 252 -33.80 22.59 1.43
N VAL A 253 -32.93 21.84 0.75
CA VAL A 253 -31.85 22.40 -0.10
C VAL A 253 -32.21 22.49 -1.57
N SER A 254 -33.22 21.74 -2.04
CA SER A 254 -33.54 21.58 -3.47
C SER A 254 -33.81 22.92 -4.19
N GLY A 255 -34.47 23.86 -3.52
CA GLY A 255 -34.75 25.20 -4.07
C GLY A 255 -33.65 26.25 -3.88
N CYS A 256 -32.53 25.91 -3.23
CA CYS A 256 -31.51 26.86 -2.82
C CYS A 256 -30.08 26.34 -3.12
N PRO A 257 -29.56 26.50 -4.35
CA PRO A 257 -28.25 26.00 -4.75
C PRO A 257 -27.09 26.48 -3.86
N SER A 258 -27.13 27.75 -3.43
CA SER A 258 -26.11 28.30 -2.52
C SER A 258 -26.12 27.62 -1.14
N PHE A 259 -27.31 27.26 -0.64
CA PHE A 259 -27.44 26.55 0.63
C PHE A 259 -26.99 25.09 0.52
N SER A 260 -27.34 24.42 -0.59
CA SER A 260 -26.81 23.09 -0.94
C SER A 260 -25.27 23.10 -0.97
N LEU A 261 -24.68 24.09 -1.64
CA LEU A 261 -23.23 24.22 -1.73
C LEU A 261 -22.57 24.53 -0.38
N GLY A 262 -23.21 25.36 0.46
CA GLY A 262 -22.78 25.61 1.83
C GLY A 262 -22.78 24.34 2.69
N CYS A 263 -23.84 23.53 2.60
CA CYS A 263 -23.91 22.22 3.26
C CYS A 263 -22.82 21.27 2.76
N PHE A 264 -22.59 21.21 1.45
CA PHE A 264 -21.53 20.41 0.85
C PHE A 264 -20.14 20.79 1.39
N PHE A 265 -19.79 22.08 1.46
CA PHE A 265 -18.50 22.50 2.01
C PHE A 265 -18.36 22.19 3.50
N LEU A 266 -19.44 22.33 4.29
CA LEU A 266 -19.46 21.94 5.69
C LEU A 266 -19.19 20.43 5.86
N PHE A 267 -19.91 19.60 5.12
CA PHE A 267 -19.73 18.14 5.16
C PHE A 267 -18.37 17.72 4.64
N THR A 268 -17.84 18.38 3.60
CA THR A 268 -16.49 18.14 3.09
C THR A 268 -15.43 18.46 4.15
N ALA A 269 -15.56 19.59 4.85
CA ALA A 269 -14.64 19.93 5.94
C ALA A 269 -14.69 18.88 7.07
N LEU A 270 -15.88 18.44 7.46
CA LEU A 270 -16.07 17.37 8.43
C LEU A 270 -15.47 16.04 7.95
N HIS A 271 -15.71 15.68 6.69
CA HIS A 271 -15.21 14.46 6.04
C HIS A 271 -13.68 14.39 6.06
N ILE A 272 -13.01 15.44 5.57
CA ILE A 272 -11.54 15.51 5.55
C ILE A 272 -10.96 15.52 6.96
N TYR A 273 -11.56 16.27 7.88
CA TYR A 273 -11.11 16.29 9.28
C TYR A 273 -11.26 14.91 9.94
N ALA A 274 -12.40 14.24 9.76
CA ALA A 274 -12.64 12.92 10.32
C ALA A 274 -11.66 11.89 9.74
N ASN A 275 -11.42 11.89 8.44
CA ASN A 275 -10.44 11.00 7.82
C ASN A 275 -9.01 11.28 8.32
N TYR A 276 -8.61 12.55 8.48
CA TYR A 276 -7.34 12.90 9.09
C TYR A 276 -7.22 12.30 10.50
N ARG A 277 -8.26 12.44 11.34
CA ARG A 277 -8.28 11.86 12.69
C ARG A 277 -8.25 10.33 12.67
N ALA A 278 -8.97 9.68 11.77
CA ALA A 278 -8.97 8.22 11.59
C ALA A 278 -7.58 7.72 11.24
N VAL A 279 -6.96 8.29 10.20
CA VAL A 279 -5.63 7.91 9.73
C VAL A 279 -4.53 8.20 10.77
N ARG A 280 -4.69 9.25 11.58
CA ARG A 280 -3.78 9.57 12.70
C ARG A 280 -3.93 8.62 13.89
N ALA A 281 -5.09 7.98 14.05
CA ALA A 281 -5.30 6.98 15.09
C ALA A 281 -4.57 5.65 14.78
N LEU A 282 -4.32 5.37 13.50
CA LEU A 282 -3.67 4.14 13.05
C LEU A 282 -2.18 4.08 13.45
N VAL A 283 -1.82 2.98 14.11
CA VAL A 283 -0.46 2.60 14.46
C VAL A 283 -0.10 1.35 13.65
N ILE A 284 0.21 1.55 12.37
CA ILE A 284 0.56 0.43 11.48
C ILE A 284 1.91 -0.14 11.91
N GLU A 285 1.96 -1.47 12.07
CA GLU A 285 3.12 -2.23 12.54
C GLU A 285 3.96 -2.82 11.40
N THR A 286 3.73 -2.44 10.15
CA THR A 286 4.64 -2.80 9.06
C THR A 286 5.63 -1.67 8.79
N LEU A 287 6.62 -1.85 7.91
CA LEU A 287 7.47 -0.75 7.47
C LEU A 287 7.20 -0.49 5.98
N ASN A 288 6.78 0.73 5.67
CA ASN A 288 6.85 1.25 4.29
C ASN A 288 8.15 2.04 4.12
N GLU A 289 8.45 2.46 2.88
CA GLU A 289 9.68 3.20 2.58
C GLU A 289 9.83 4.48 3.41
N GLY A 290 8.75 5.24 3.61
CA GLY A 290 8.76 6.48 4.39
C GLY A 290 8.99 6.25 5.89
N ARG A 291 8.30 5.27 6.48
CA ARG A 291 8.47 4.87 7.88
C ARG A 291 9.84 4.27 8.13
N LEU A 292 10.33 3.43 7.23
CA LEU A 292 11.70 2.89 7.31
C LEU A 292 12.74 4.03 7.27
N TRP A 293 12.59 4.98 6.34
CA TRP A 293 13.47 6.15 6.29
C TRP A 293 13.43 6.97 7.58
N LEU A 294 12.25 7.21 8.12
CA LEU A 294 12.08 7.96 9.37
C LEU A 294 12.78 7.28 10.55
N VAL A 295 12.57 5.96 10.71
CA VAL A 295 13.16 5.15 11.77
C VAL A 295 14.69 5.08 11.59
N LEU A 296 15.16 4.83 10.37
CA LEU A 296 16.58 4.80 10.04
C LEU A 296 17.26 6.16 10.29
N LYS A 297 16.64 7.26 9.84
CA LYS A 297 17.15 8.61 10.07
C LYS A 297 17.29 8.89 11.57
N HIS A 298 16.30 8.52 12.38
CA HIS A 298 16.40 8.70 13.83
C HIS A 298 17.53 7.88 14.44
N PHE A 299 17.67 6.62 14.03
CA PHE A 299 18.77 5.74 14.45
C PHE A 299 20.15 6.29 14.09
N LEU A 300 20.33 6.76 12.86
CA LEU A 300 21.59 7.34 12.40
C LEU A 300 21.97 8.61 13.19
N GLN A 301 20.98 9.37 13.67
CA GLN A 301 21.20 10.63 14.39
C GLN A 301 21.34 10.48 15.89
N ARG A 302 20.63 9.52 16.49
CA ARG A 302 20.49 9.37 17.96
C ARG A 302 21.01 8.05 18.50
N GLY A 303 21.24 7.06 17.64
CA GLY A 303 21.60 5.69 18.05
C GLY A 303 20.42 4.86 18.55
N GLU A 304 19.20 5.41 18.54
CA GLU A 304 17.98 4.80 19.05
C GLU A 304 17.00 4.49 17.92
N VAL A 305 16.23 3.41 18.05
CA VAL A 305 15.21 3.02 17.07
C VAL A 305 13.84 3.46 17.57
N LEU A 306 13.09 4.20 16.74
CA LEU A 306 11.74 4.66 17.08
C LEU A 306 10.78 3.46 17.15
N GLY A 307 10.02 3.37 18.24
CA GLY A 307 8.91 2.45 18.33
C GLY A 307 7.75 2.80 17.36
N PRO A 308 6.87 1.84 17.06
CA PRO A 308 5.78 2.01 16.09
C PRO A 308 4.91 3.24 16.34
N THR A 309 4.49 3.50 17.58
CA THR A 309 3.63 4.63 17.91
C THR A 309 4.28 5.97 17.61
N SER A 310 5.55 6.15 17.99
CA SER A 310 6.33 7.37 17.73
C SER A 310 6.57 7.56 16.24
N ALA A 311 6.94 6.48 15.54
CA ALA A 311 7.13 6.50 14.09
C ALA A 311 5.84 6.87 13.34
N ASN A 312 4.70 6.27 13.69
CA ASN A 312 3.39 6.56 13.10
C ASN A 312 2.93 8.00 13.39
N ARG A 313 3.25 8.56 14.57
CA ARG A 313 2.95 9.96 14.92
C ARG A 313 3.78 10.95 14.11
N MET A 314 5.03 10.61 13.82
CA MET A 314 5.95 11.43 13.05
C MET A 314 5.86 11.19 11.53
N GLU A 315 5.19 10.12 11.10
CA GLU A 315 4.96 9.80 9.69
C GLU A 315 4.24 10.97 9.01
N PRO A 316 4.82 11.58 7.96
CA PRO A 316 4.10 12.54 7.14
C PRO A 316 2.95 11.82 6.44
N LEU A 317 1.78 12.44 6.40
CA LEU A 317 0.58 11.87 5.75
C LEU A 317 0.44 12.29 4.28
N TRP A 318 1.33 13.16 3.82
CA TRP A 318 1.38 13.62 2.44
C TRP A 318 2.83 13.57 1.95
N THR A 319 3.11 12.69 0.99
CA THR A 319 4.41 12.61 0.33
C THR A 319 4.37 13.43 -0.97
N GLY A 320 4.67 14.73 -0.87
CA GLY A 320 4.81 15.62 -2.02
C GLY A 320 6.16 16.34 -2.11
N PHE A 321 6.95 16.36 -1.04
CA PHE A 321 8.10 17.30 -0.93
C PHE A 321 9.41 16.67 -0.47
N TRP A 322 9.50 15.34 -0.39
CA TRP A 322 10.77 14.70 -0.02
C TRP A 322 11.45 14.18 -1.30
N PRO A 323 12.56 14.80 -1.75
CA PRO A 323 13.37 14.23 -2.82
C PRO A 323 14.11 13.01 -2.26
N SER A 324 13.40 11.90 -2.07
CA SER A 324 13.97 10.64 -1.59
C SER A 324 14.52 9.84 -2.75
N VAL A 325 15.59 9.10 -2.49
CA VAL A 325 16.04 8.05 -3.40
C VAL A 325 14.84 7.14 -3.70
N SER A 326 14.60 6.88 -4.98
CA SER A 326 13.58 5.91 -5.39
C SER A 326 14.15 4.51 -5.13
N LEU A 327 13.73 3.85 -4.04
CA LEU A 327 14.11 2.47 -3.77
C LEU A 327 13.17 1.49 -4.50
N SER A 328 13.74 0.59 -5.27
CA SER A 328 13.02 -0.52 -5.92
C SER A 328 13.60 -1.84 -5.44
N LEU A 329 12.89 -2.51 -4.54
CA LEU A 329 13.22 -3.83 -4.04
C LEU A 329 12.67 -4.90 -4.98
N GLY A 330 13.42 -5.97 -5.16
CA GLY A 330 12.98 -7.12 -5.94
C GLY A 330 12.86 -6.84 -7.44
N VAL A 331 13.79 -6.07 -8.02
CA VAL A 331 13.86 -5.98 -9.48
C VAL A 331 14.43 -7.28 -10.06
N PRO A 332 14.06 -7.66 -11.28
CA PRO A 332 14.68 -8.81 -11.94
C PRO A 332 16.15 -8.50 -12.28
N LEU A 333 17.00 -9.52 -12.25
CA LEU A 333 18.46 -9.40 -12.35
C LEU A 333 18.90 -8.75 -13.67
N HIS A 334 18.24 -9.09 -14.79
CA HIS A 334 18.54 -8.49 -16.09
C HIS A 334 18.34 -6.96 -16.19
N ARG A 335 17.59 -6.34 -15.26
CA ARG A 335 17.50 -4.88 -15.19
C ARG A 335 18.69 -4.25 -14.46
N LEU A 336 19.35 -5.04 -13.62
CA LEU A 336 20.47 -4.60 -12.81
C LEU A 336 21.80 -4.69 -13.58
N ILE A 337 21.99 -5.72 -14.41
CA ILE A 337 23.25 -6.04 -15.08
C ILE A 337 23.05 -6.22 -16.59
N SER A 338 24.04 -5.79 -17.36
CA SER A 338 24.10 -5.98 -18.82
C SER A 338 25.33 -6.77 -19.30
N SER A 339 26.37 -6.89 -18.47
CA SER A 339 27.59 -7.64 -18.77
C SER A 339 28.05 -8.53 -17.62
N VAL A 340 28.91 -9.50 -17.93
CA VAL A 340 29.55 -10.37 -16.92
C VAL A 340 30.44 -9.55 -15.98
N SER A 341 31.11 -8.52 -16.50
CA SER A 341 31.97 -7.64 -15.69
C SER A 341 31.16 -6.87 -14.64
N GLU A 342 29.98 -6.35 -14.99
CA GLU A 342 29.07 -5.70 -14.02
C GLU A 342 28.61 -6.69 -12.94
N LEU A 343 28.30 -7.93 -13.33
CA LEU A 343 27.93 -8.97 -12.37
C LEU A 343 29.07 -9.31 -11.41
N GLN A 344 30.28 -9.50 -11.92
CA GLN A 344 31.46 -9.78 -11.10
C GLN A 344 31.73 -8.63 -10.12
N GLN A 345 31.66 -7.37 -10.58
CA GLN A 345 31.83 -6.19 -9.73
C GLN A 345 30.80 -6.08 -8.60
N LEU A 346 29.55 -6.50 -8.86
CA LEU A 346 28.49 -6.46 -7.85
C LEU A 346 28.59 -7.59 -6.82
N VAL A 347 29.14 -8.74 -7.21
CA VAL A 347 29.31 -9.92 -6.35
C VAL A 347 30.62 -9.84 -5.54
N GLU A 348 31.64 -9.18 -6.07
CA GLU A 348 32.96 -9.11 -5.43
C GLU A 348 32.90 -8.43 -4.06
N GLY A 349 33.21 -9.21 -3.01
CA GLY A 349 33.20 -8.72 -1.62
C GLY A 349 31.80 -8.51 -1.04
N HIS A 350 30.75 -9.05 -1.66
CA HIS A 350 29.39 -9.02 -1.14
C HIS A 350 28.86 -10.45 -0.92
N GLN A 351 28.64 -10.84 0.34
CA GLN A 351 28.21 -12.19 0.71
C GLN A 351 26.71 -12.28 1.09
N GLU A 352 25.96 -11.19 0.95
CA GLU A 352 24.55 -11.18 1.33
C GLU A 352 23.65 -11.76 0.23
N PRO A 353 22.46 -12.29 0.59
CA PRO A 353 21.49 -12.79 -0.37
C PRO A 353 20.73 -11.68 -1.12
N TYR A 354 21.42 -10.59 -1.51
CA TYR A 354 20.88 -9.55 -2.39
C TYR A 354 22.00 -8.90 -3.21
N LEU A 355 21.66 -8.24 -4.30
CA LEU A 355 22.56 -7.39 -5.09
C LEU A 355 21.92 -6.02 -5.26
N LEU A 356 22.73 -4.96 -5.28
CA LEU A 356 22.24 -3.58 -5.31
C LEU A 356 23.02 -2.74 -6.32
N ARG A 357 22.31 -2.01 -7.18
CA ARG A 357 22.88 -0.99 -8.07
C ARG A 357 22.32 0.37 -7.71
N TRP A 358 23.22 1.34 -7.60
CA TRP A 358 22.84 2.73 -7.40
C TRP A 358 23.03 3.53 -8.69
N ASN A 359 21.90 3.95 -9.27
CA ASN A 359 21.88 4.90 -10.37
C ASN A 359 21.89 6.33 -9.82
N GLN A 360 23.07 6.93 -9.88
CA GLN A 360 23.36 8.27 -9.36
C GLN A 360 22.68 9.40 -10.14
N SER A 361 22.46 9.26 -11.45
CA SER A 361 21.82 10.32 -12.26
C SER A 361 20.32 10.37 -12.03
N GLN A 362 19.68 9.21 -11.88
CA GLN A 362 18.24 9.09 -11.63
C GLN A 362 17.86 9.05 -10.14
N ASN A 363 18.85 9.14 -9.25
CA ASN A 363 18.68 8.99 -7.81
C ASN A 363 17.85 7.75 -7.42
N GLN A 364 18.13 6.63 -8.11
CA GLN A 364 17.37 5.40 -7.99
C GLN A 364 18.28 4.28 -7.48
N VAL A 365 17.79 3.53 -6.50
CA VAL A 365 18.45 2.32 -6.02
C VAL A 365 17.59 1.13 -6.40
N GLN A 366 18.21 0.17 -7.07
CA GLN A 366 17.56 -1.07 -7.49
C GLN A 366 18.22 -2.23 -6.77
N VAL A 367 17.40 -3.12 -6.21
CA VAL A 367 17.85 -4.29 -5.44
C VAL A 367 17.27 -5.55 -6.04
N VAL A 368 18.12 -6.51 -6.34
CA VAL A 368 17.75 -7.88 -6.66
C VAL A 368 17.85 -8.70 -5.38
N LEU A 369 16.82 -9.48 -5.08
CA LEU A 369 16.79 -10.33 -3.89
C LEU A 369 17.03 -11.79 -4.30
N SER A 370 17.86 -12.50 -3.54
CA SER A 370 17.98 -13.95 -3.66
C SER A 370 16.68 -14.62 -3.24
N GLN A 371 16.44 -15.81 -3.77
CA GLN A 371 15.32 -16.67 -3.35
C GLN A 371 15.47 -17.17 -1.91
N MET A 372 16.67 -17.08 -1.35
CA MET A 372 16.95 -17.35 0.07
C MET A 372 16.79 -16.12 0.97
N ALA A 373 16.48 -14.95 0.41
CA ALA A 373 16.36 -13.73 1.19
C ALA A 373 15.16 -13.81 2.15
N GLY A 374 15.46 -13.81 3.45
CA GLY A 374 14.44 -13.70 4.49
C GLY A 374 14.04 -12.25 4.79
N PRO A 375 13.07 -12.03 5.69
CA PRO A 375 12.65 -10.71 6.17
C PRO A 375 13.80 -9.77 6.57
N GLU A 376 14.80 -10.31 7.27
CA GLU A 376 15.98 -9.58 7.71
C GLU A 376 16.84 -9.12 6.54
N THR A 377 17.08 -9.99 5.55
CA THR A 377 17.82 -9.66 4.32
C THR A 377 17.13 -8.55 3.55
N VAL A 378 15.79 -8.61 3.42
CA VAL A 378 15.01 -7.56 2.75
C VAL A 378 15.15 -6.23 3.48
N LEU A 379 15.05 -6.24 4.82
CA LEU A 379 15.26 -5.05 5.64
C LEU A 379 16.68 -4.50 5.51
N ARG A 380 17.69 -5.36 5.48
CA ARG A 380 19.10 -5.00 5.28
C ARG A 380 19.33 -4.35 3.93
N ALA A 381 18.79 -4.95 2.87
CA ALA A 381 18.90 -4.42 1.51
C ALA A 381 18.18 -3.06 1.36
N ALA A 382 17.00 -2.92 1.98
CA ALA A 382 16.27 -1.65 2.00
C ALA A 382 17.03 -0.56 2.77
N THR A 383 17.59 -0.91 3.93
CA THR A 383 18.43 -0.02 4.74
C THR A 383 19.65 0.42 3.94
N HIS A 384 20.30 -0.52 3.24
CA HIS A 384 21.44 -0.24 2.37
C HIS A 384 21.09 0.80 1.29
N GLY A 385 19.99 0.60 0.59
CA GLY A 385 19.54 1.57 -0.42
C GLY A 385 19.20 2.94 0.14
N LEU A 386 18.58 3.02 1.32
CA LEU A 386 18.24 4.29 1.96
C LEU A 386 19.49 5.03 2.50
N VAL A 387 20.49 4.31 3.01
CA VAL A 387 21.76 4.91 3.45
C VAL A 387 22.49 5.54 2.26
N LEU A 388 22.51 4.90 1.09
CA LEU A 388 23.08 5.49 -0.13
C LEU A 388 22.41 6.82 -0.48
N GLY A 389 21.09 6.91 -0.29
CA GLY A 389 20.36 8.17 -0.40
C GLY A 389 20.71 9.21 0.66
N ALA A 390 21.00 8.77 1.88
CA ALA A 390 21.44 9.65 2.97
C ALA A 390 22.81 10.27 2.73
N LEU A 391 23.72 9.57 2.03
CA LEU A 391 25.04 10.08 1.66
C LEU A 391 24.96 11.31 0.73
N ARG A 392 23.88 11.47 -0.05
CA ARG A 392 23.69 12.66 -0.91
C ARG A 392 23.05 13.85 -0.21
N ARG A 393 22.54 13.68 1.00
CA ARG A 393 21.84 14.73 1.74
C ARG A 393 22.74 15.26 2.84
N ASP A 394 22.57 16.54 3.17
CA ASP A 394 23.16 17.09 4.38
C ASP A 394 22.37 16.63 5.62
N GLY A 395 23.09 16.45 6.73
CA GLY A 395 22.50 16.14 8.02
C GLY A 395 23.34 15.13 8.81
N PRO A 396 23.14 15.05 10.12
CA PRO A 396 24.02 14.27 10.98
C PRO A 396 24.01 12.78 10.61
N LEU A 397 25.20 12.23 10.39
CA LEU A 397 25.43 10.79 10.25
C LEU A 397 26.45 10.31 11.30
N PRO A 398 26.48 9.00 11.60
CA PRO A 398 27.58 8.38 12.33
C PRO A 398 28.91 8.66 11.63
N ARG A 399 30.01 8.80 12.39
CA ARG A 399 31.35 9.15 11.87
C ARG A 399 31.76 8.34 10.64
N GLU A 400 31.56 7.02 10.68
CA GLU A 400 31.90 6.09 9.59
C GLU A 400 31.17 6.43 8.27
N LEU A 401 29.91 6.88 8.35
CA LEU A 401 29.12 7.29 7.18
C LEU A 401 29.41 8.74 6.76
N GLU A 402 29.81 9.62 7.69
CA GLU A 402 30.21 10.99 7.40
C GLU A 402 31.54 11.02 6.60
N GLU A 403 32.50 10.17 6.97
CA GLU A 403 33.75 9.97 6.21
C GLU A 403 33.47 9.44 4.80
N LEU A 404 32.53 8.50 4.68
CA LEU A 404 32.09 7.99 3.37
C LEU A 404 31.39 9.08 2.55
N ARG A 405 30.48 9.85 3.14
CA ARG A 405 29.81 10.99 2.49
C ARG A 405 30.84 11.97 1.93
N ASN A 406 31.82 12.38 2.73
CA ASN A 406 32.83 13.35 2.32
C ASN A 406 33.63 12.86 1.11
N ARG A 407 33.99 11.56 1.07
CA ARG A 407 34.68 10.97 -0.09
C ARG A 407 33.80 10.91 -1.34
N VAL A 408 32.51 10.60 -1.18
CA VAL A 408 31.53 10.60 -2.28
C VAL A 408 31.32 12.01 -2.83
N GLN A 409 31.11 13.00 -1.96
CA GLN A 409 30.90 14.40 -2.34
C GLN A 409 32.16 15.04 -2.95
N ALA A 410 33.35 14.66 -2.49
CA ALA A 410 34.63 15.08 -3.08
C ALA A 410 34.91 14.45 -4.46
N GLY A 411 34.06 13.54 -4.94
CA GLY A 411 34.24 12.86 -6.23
C GLY A 411 35.40 11.87 -6.24
N LEU A 412 35.88 11.45 -5.06
CA LEU A 412 36.98 10.47 -4.92
C LEU A 412 36.50 9.03 -5.16
N ALA A 413 35.21 8.75 -4.93
CA ALA A 413 34.56 7.49 -5.26
C ALA A 413 33.55 7.71 -6.41
N LYS A 414 34.03 7.73 -7.66
CA LYS A 414 33.15 8.01 -8.82
C LYS A 414 32.25 6.83 -9.17
N GLU A 415 32.72 5.61 -8.96
CA GLU A 415 32.02 4.42 -9.41
C GLU A 415 31.00 3.95 -8.37
N SER A 416 29.74 3.82 -8.79
CA SER A 416 28.63 3.46 -7.89
C SER A 416 28.87 2.16 -7.12
N TRP A 417 29.49 1.15 -7.74
CA TRP A 417 29.72 -0.15 -7.09
C TRP A 417 30.73 -0.05 -5.93
N VAL A 418 31.75 0.83 -6.03
CA VAL A 418 32.70 1.09 -4.94
C VAL A 418 31.95 1.66 -3.73
N ILE A 419 31.06 2.64 -3.95
CA ILE A 419 30.28 3.25 -2.88
C ILE A 419 29.33 2.24 -2.24
N VAL A 420 28.68 1.39 -3.04
CA VAL A 420 27.82 0.31 -2.55
C VAL A 420 28.63 -0.65 -1.67
N ARG A 421 29.82 -1.07 -2.11
CA ARG A 421 30.69 -1.98 -1.34
C ARG A 421 31.18 -1.36 -0.03
N GLU A 422 31.57 -0.09 -0.05
CA GLU A 422 31.99 0.60 1.18
C GLU A 422 30.81 0.82 2.13
N THR A 423 29.63 1.16 1.61
CA THR A 423 28.42 1.28 2.43
C THR A 423 28.05 -0.06 3.08
N HIS A 424 28.20 -1.17 2.36
CA HIS A 424 28.01 -2.50 2.90
C HIS A 424 28.92 -2.79 4.11
N HIS A 425 30.21 -2.46 4.02
CA HIS A 425 31.16 -2.65 5.13
C HIS A 425 30.78 -1.83 6.37
N VAL A 426 30.25 -0.62 6.17
CA VAL A 426 29.76 0.20 7.29
C VAL A 426 28.49 -0.43 7.89
N LEU A 427 27.61 -0.99 7.06
CA LEU A 427 26.39 -1.66 7.51
C LEU A 427 26.64 -2.95 8.28
N ASP A 428 27.75 -3.67 8.06
CA ASP A 428 28.12 -4.82 8.89
C ASP A 428 28.19 -4.48 10.37
N LYS A 429 28.61 -3.25 10.70
CA LYS A 429 28.70 -2.77 12.09
C LYS A 429 27.40 -2.13 12.58
N LEU A 430 26.70 -1.39 11.72
CA LEU A 430 25.52 -0.60 12.09
C LEU A 430 24.22 -1.42 12.08
N PHE A 431 24.04 -2.30 11.09
CA PHE A 431 22.79 -3.01 10.89
C PHE A 431 22.43 -3.95 12.05
N PRO A 432 23.35 -4.70 12.69
CA PRO A 432 23.00 -5.51 13.85
C PRO A 432 22.45 -4.69 15.03
N LYS A 433 22.97 -3.46 15.23
CA LYS A 433 22.47 -2.53 16.26
C LYS A 433 21.08 -2.01 15.90
N PHE A 434 20.89 -1.64 14.64
CA PHE A 434 19.60 -1.21 14.09
C PHE A 434 18.54 -2.31 14.21
N LEU A 435 18.89 -3.54 13.85
CA LEU A 435 18.02 -4.71 13.91
C LEU A 435 17.65 -5.05 15.36
N LYS A 436 18.63 -5.04 16.28
CA LYS A 436 18.38 -5.26 17.71
C LYS A 436 17.45 -4.20 18.28
N GLY A 437 17.69 -2.93 17.98
CA GLY A 437 16.81 -1.83 18.40
C GLY A 437 15.42 -1.94 17.80
N SER A 438 15.32 -2.38 16.54
CA SER A 438 14.04 -2.67 15.89
C SER A 438 13.33 -3.78 16.64
N ALA A 439 13.94 -4.96 16.81
CA ALA A 439 13.34 -6.07 17.55
C ALA A 439 12.89 -5.67 18.97
N GLN A 440 13.68 -4.87 19.70
CA GLN A 440 13.34 -4.40 21.05
C GLN A 440 12.21 -3.38 21.08
N SER A 441 12.15 -2.47 20.11
CA SER A 441 11.05 -1.49 19.98
C SER A 441 9.73 -2.12 19.49
N LEU A 442 9.81 -3.36 18.98
CA LEU A 442 8.73 -4.15 18.39
C LEU A 442 8.27 -5.31 19.28
N LEU A 443 8.96 -5.55 20.40
CA LEU A 443 8.48 -6.48 21.41
C LEU A 443 7.27 -5.85 22.12
N PRO A 444 6.16 -6.61 22.30
CA PRO A 444 5.02 -6.15 23.07
C PRO A 444 5.44 -5.60 24.43
N GLN A 445 4.89 -4.45 24.82
CA GLN A 445 4.77 -4.08 26.24
C GLN A 445 3.52 -4.68 26.90
N GLY A 446 2.98 -5.80 26.38
CA GLY A 446 1.81 -6.48 26.95
C GLY A 446 1.56 -7.88 26.35
N PRO A 447 0.90 -8.79 27.06
CA PRO A 447 0.70 -10.16 26.60
C PRO A 447 -0.26 -10.20 25.39
N GLY A 448 0.25 -10.50 24.19
CA GLY A 448 -0.59 -10.85 23.04
C GLY A 448 -0.21 -10.28 21.67
N SER A 449 0.87 -9.51 21.50
CA SER A 449 1.21 -8.99 20.16
C SER A 449 2.17 -9.90 19.37
N THR A 450 1.81 -10.14 18.11
CA THR A 450 2.62 -10.82 17.11
C THR A 450 3.87 -9.99 16.73
N PRO A 451 5.04 -10.61 16.50
CA PRO A 451 6.20 -9.89 15.97
C PRO A 451 5.93 -9.33 14.57
N MET A 452 6.52 -8.18 14.23
CA MET A 452 6.43 -7.59 12.88
C MET A 452 6.74 -8.65 11.81
N THR A 453 5.87 -8.78 10.83
CA THR A 453 6.27 -9.25 9.50
C THR A 453 7.17 -8.19 8.86
N SER A 454 8.11 -8.62 8.00
CA SER A 454 8.98 -7.75 7.18
C SER A 454 8.22 -6.58 6.55
N PRO A 455 8.90 -5.56 5.98
CA PRO A 455 8.25 -4.66 5.02
C PRO A 455 7.32 -5.48 4.12
N GLN A 456 6.02 -5.24 4.26
CA GLN A 456 5.00 -6.00 3.55
C GLN A 456 5.40 -6.02 2.09
N ASP A 457 5.42 -7.23 1.52
CA ASP A 457 5.70 -7.51 0.13
C ASP A 457 4.95 -6.54 -0.78
N CYS A 458 5.60 -5.43 -1.12
CA CYS A 458 5.17 -4.55 -2.19
C CYS A 458 5.64 -5.20 -3.51
N ARG A 459 5.14 -6.44 -3.71
CA ARG A 459 5.39 -7.48 -4.72
C ARG A 459 6.78 -8.11 -4.72
N MET A 460 6.88 -9.40 -4.37
CA MET A 460 7.55 -10.40 -5.22
C MET A 460 7.05 -11.84 -4.93
N PRO A 461 6.78 -12.65 -5.96
CA PRO A 461 6.54 -14.08 -5.80
C PRO A 461 7.86 -14.81 -5.53
N VAL A 462 7.86 -15.57 -4.44
CA VAL A 462 9.03 -16.32 -3.96
C VAL A 462 9.18 -17.59 -4.81
N GLY A 463 10.12 -17.60 -5.74
CA GLY A 463 10.68 -18.83 -6.30
C GLY A 463 11.66 -19.46 -5.31
N ARG A 464 11.82 -20.80 -5.32
CA ARG A 464 12.82 -21.54 -4.53
C ARG A 464 13.99 -21.97 -5.43
N LEU A 465 15.23 -21.71 -5.01
CA LEU A 465 16.42 -22.12 -5.74
C LEU A 465 17.30 -22.95 -4.81
N ARG A 466 17.61 -24.15 -5.29
CA ARG A 466 18.71 -24.98 -4.80
C ARG A 466 20.01 -24.45 -5.41
N SER A 467 21.05 -24.32 -4.58
CA SER A 467 22.42 -24.21 -5.07
C SER A 467 22.82 -25.52 -5.76
N THR A 468 23.33 -25.43 -6.97
CA THR A 468 24.33 -26.40 -7.43
C THR A 468 25.67 -25.69 -7.35
N SER A 469 26.55 -26.32 -6.58
CA SER A 469 27.96 -26.00 -6.27
C SER A 469 28.77 -25.42 -7.42
#